data_AF-C5LLA5-F1
#
_entry.id   AF-C5LLA5-F1
#
_cell.length_a   1.000
_cell.length_b   1.000
_cell.length_c   1.000
_cell.angle_alpha   90.00
_cell.angle_beta   90.00
_cell.angle_gamma   90.00
#
_symmetry.space_group_name_H-M   'P 1'
#
loop_
_entity.id
_entity.type
_entity.pdbx_description
1 polymer ?
#
loop_
_entity_poly.entity_id
_entity_poly.type
_entity_poly.pdbx_seq_one_letter_code
_entity_poly.pdbx_strand_id
1 'polypeptide(L)'
;MSSTAIIEGECSTNEEDVLKDVDYIMRHYSGYFHQMEITNREKDSVTFRLIPNDDKTRELIVVLNRSHFILEGDSSTKPNHELLIGRRFETIEQLLSAVMGAHHFGQMLNSLLVTRLESLESSPRSDNHCR
;
A
#
# COMPACT_ATOMS: atom_id res chain seq x y z
N MET A 1 44.43 -32.09 0.05
CA MET A 1 44.15 -30.73 0.55
C MET A 1 43.37 -30.00 -0.54
N SER A 2 42.04 -30.02 -0.47
CA SER A 2 41.17 -29.28 -1.39
C SER A 2 40.43 -28.22 -0.59
N SER A 3 40.76 -26.96 -0.85
CA SER A 3 40.02 -25.81 -0.34
C SER A 3 38.73 -25.65 -1.13
N THR A 4 37.60 -25.90 -0.47
CA THR A 4 36.28 -25.55 -0.98
C THR A 4 36.05 -24.07 -0.66
N ALA A 5 36.02 -23.23 -1.69
CA ALA A 5 35.62 -21.84 -1.57
C ALA A 5 34.14 -21.77 -1.17
N ILE A 6 33.86 -21.22 0.00
CA ILE A 6 32.53 -20.82 0.42
C ILE A 6 32.20 -19.56 -0.38
N ILE A 7 31.27 -19.66 -1.33
CA ILE A 7 30.66 -18.48 -1.94
C ILE A 7 29.66 -17.97 -0.89
N GLU A 8 30.09 -17.00 -0.10
CA GLU A 8 29.18 -16.18 0.71
C GLU A 8 28.34 -15.36 -0.27
N GLY A 9 27.20 -15.92 -0.65
CA GLY A 9 26.16 -15.16 -1.34
C GLY A 9 25.68 -14.07 -0.38
N GLU A 10 25.98 -12.82 -0.72
CA GLU A 10 25.51 -11.63 -0.04
C GLU A 10 23.98 -11.70 0.10
N CYS A 11 23.52 -12.10 1.28
CA CYS A 11 22.12 -12.08 1.66
C CYS A 11 21.77 -10.62 1.93
N SER A 12 21.43 -9.90 0.85
CA SER A 12 20.99 -8.52 0.90
C SER A 12 19.87 -8.36 1.93
N THR A 13 19.96 -7.28 2.68
CA THR A 13 19.28 -6.89 3.91
C THR A 13 17.75 -6.92 3.81
N ASN A 14 17.17 -8.07 4.17
CA ASN A 14 15.72 -8.32 4.10
C ASN A 14 14.81 -7.33 4.88
N GLU A 15 15.32 -6.66 5.92
CA GLU A 15 14.59 -5.61 6.66
C GLU A 15 14.34 -4.35 5.80
N GLU A 16 15.27 -4.04 4.90
CA GLU A 16 15.15 -2.84 4.06
C GLU A 16 14.02 -2.96 3.06
N ASP A 17 13.62 -4.17 2.67
CA ASP A 17 12.64 -4.35 1.60
C ASP A 17 11.20 -4.09 2.08
N VAL A 18 10.83 -4.56 3.28
CA VAL A 18 9.51 -4.25 3.85
C VAL A 18 9.38 -2.76 4.18
N LEU A 19 10.46 -2.13 4.64
CA LEU A 19 10.46 -0.68 4.92
C LEU A 19 10.33 0.15 3.63
N LYS A 20 11.00 -0.24 2.54
CA LYS A 20 10.82 0.37 1.22
C LYS A 20 9.38 0.23 0.72
N ASP A 21 8.76 -0.92 0.93
CA ASP A 21 7.36 -1.16 0.56
C ASP A 21 6.42 -0.24 1.34
N VAL A 22 6.64 -0.05 2.65
CA VAL A 22 5.85 0.89 3.45
C VAL A 22 6.02 2.34 2.97
N ASP A 23 7.26 2.76 2.68
CA ASP A 23 7.52 4.10 2.15
C ASP A 23 6.83 4.32 0.79
N TYR A 24 6.86 3.30 -0.07
CA TYR A 24 6.12 3.31 -1.34
C TYR A 24 4.61 3.46 -1.08
N ILE A 25 4.04 2.68 -0.17
CA ILE A 25 2.62 2.75 0.15
C ILE A 25 2.25 4.14 0.67
N MET A 26 3.00 4.68 1.64
CA MET A 26 2.73 6.01 2.19
C MET A 26 2.79 7.10 1.13
N ARG A 27 3.73 7.01 0.18
CA ARG A 27 3.85 7.98 -0.91
C ARG A 27 2.71 7.89 -1.92
N HIS A 28 2.30 6.68 -2.30
CA HIS A 28 1.38 6.46 -3.42
C HIS A 28 -0.09 6.33 -3.00
N TYR A 29 -0.35 5.97 -1.74
CA TYR A 29 -1.69 5.64 -1.24
C TYR A 29 -2.15 6.55 -0.09
N SER A 30 -1.35 7.56 0.30
CA SER A 30 -1.74 8.53 1.34
C SER A 30 -3.04 9.27 1.03
N GLY A 31 -3.35 9.51 -0.26
CA GLY A 31 -4.60 10.17 -0.66
C GLY A 31 -5.88 9.41 -0.30
N TYR A 32 -5.77 8.14 0.12
CA TYR A 32 -6.92 7.29 0.48
C TYR A 32 -7.23 7.31 1.97
N PHE A 33 -6.28 7.78 2.78
CA PHE A 33 -6.39 7.78 4.22
C PHE A 33 -6.42 9.21 4.75
N HIS A 34 -7.28 9.43 5.74
CA HIS A 34 -7.22 10.64 6.55
C HIS A 34 -5.94 10.66 7.37
N GLN A 35 -5.55 9.49 7.89
CA GLN A 35 -4.32 9.31 8.63
C GLN A 35 -3.71 7.93 8.33
N MET A 36 -2.40 7.92 8.12
CA MET A 36 -1.59 6.70 8.03
C MET A 36 -0.35 6.89 8.91
N GLU A 37 -0.12 5.95 9.82
CA GLU A 37 0.93 6.06 10.82
C GLU A 37 1.57 4.69 11.09
N ILE A 38 2.90 4.61 11.07
CA ILE A 38 3.61 3.39 11.47
C ILE A 38 3.63 3.33 13.00
N THR A 39 3.08 2.26 13.57
CA THR A 39 2.98 2.07 15.02
C THR A 39 4.05 1.14 15.57
N ASN A 40 4.50 0.18 14.78
CA ASN A 40 5.57 -0.75 15.17
C ASN A 40 6.42 -1.14 13.96
N ARG A 41 7.71 -1.40 14.19
CA ARG A 41 8.66 -1.89 13.20
C ARG A 41 9.39 -3.08 13.79
N GLU A 42 9.22 -4.23 13.18
CA GLU A 42 9.95 -5.44 13.51
C GLU A 42 10.81 -5.87 12.32
N LYS A 43 11.62 -6.90 12.54
CA LYS A 43 12.58 -7.39 11.56
C LYS A 43 11.97 -7.83 10.24
N ASP A 44 10.78 -8.44 10.29
CA ASP A 44 10.14 -9.02 9.11
C ASP A 44 8.72 -8.48 8.88
N SER A 45 8.34 -7.45 9.63
CA SER A 45 7.00 -6.88 9.57
C SER A 45 6.97 -5.42 10.01
N VAL A 46 5.98 -4.70 9.51
CA VAL A 46 5.66 -3.34 9.94
C VAL A 46 4.19 -3.26 10.25
N THR A 47 3.86 -2.76 11.42
CA THR A 47 2.48 -2.47 11.81
C THR A 47 2.20 -1.00 11.57
N PHE A 48 1.08 -0.71 10.92
CA PHE A 48 0.60 0.64 10.73
C PHE A 48 -0.89 0.76 10.99
N ARG A 49 -1.26 1.94 11.45
CA ARG A 49 -2.61 2.38 11.73
C ARG A 49 -3.12 3.19 10.55
N LEU A 50 -4.29 2.81 10.04
CA LEU A 50 -4.96 3.49 8.93
C LEU A 50 -6.31 4.01 9.39
N ILE A 51 -6.61 5.26 9.04
CA ILE A 51 -7.92 5.88 9.17
C ILE A 51 -8.38 6.27 7.76
N PRO A 52 -9.41 5.63 7.19
CA PRO A 52 -9.91 5.94 5.85
C PRO A 52 -10.47 7.37 5.72
N ASN A 53 -10.41 7.94 4.52
CA ASN A 53 -10.99 9.27 4.27
C ASN A 53 -12.52 9.30 4.30
N ASP A 54 -13.16 8.22 3.86
CA ASP A 54 -14.61 8.04 3.81
C ASP A 54 -15.23 7.65 5.17
N ASP A 55 -14.39 7.17 6.09
CA ASP A 55 -14.79 6.85 7.45
C ASP A 55 -13.70 7.20 8.47
N LYS A 56 -13.68 8.47 8.88
CA LYS A 56 -12.71 8.98 9.87
C LYS A 56 -12.87 8.39 11.27
N THR A 57 -13.91 7.60 11.50
CA THR A 57 -14.16 6.94 12.80
C THR A 57 -13.69 5.49 12.83
N ARG A 58 -13.44 4.90 11.66
CA ARG A 58 -12.92 3.55 11.53
C ARG A 58 -11.40 3.58 11.56
N GLU A 59 -10.83 2.83 12.47
CA GLU A 59 -9.40 2.63 12.65
C GLU A 59 -9.07 1.19 12.30
N LEU A 60 -8.02 1.02 11.51
CA LEU A 60 -7.52 -0.28 11.09
C LEU A 60 -6.09 -0.44 11.59
N ILE A 61 -5.79 -1.60 12.15
CA ILE A 61 -4.42 -2.01 12.49
C ILE A 61 -4.01 -3.07 11.48
N VAL A 62 -2.99 -2.76 10.69
CA VAL A 62 -2.54 -3.59 9.58
C VAL A 62 -1.08 -3.94 9.79
N VAL A 63 -0.78 -5.23 9.68
CA VAL A 63 0.57 -5.76 9.65
C VAL A 63 0.92 -6.09 8.21
N LEU A 64 1.95 -5.45 7.68
CA LEU A 64 2.60 -5.86 6.45
C LEU A 64 3.77 -6.77 6.80
N ASN A 65 3.81 -7.94 6.18
CA ASN A 65 5.01 -8.77 6.09
C ASN A 65 5.40 -8.93 4.62
N ARG A 66 6.45 -9.71 4.35
CA ARG A 66 7.02 -9.89 3.00
C ARG A 66 6.05 -10.40 1.93
N SER A 67 4.89 -10.95 2.29
CA SER A 67 4.02 -11.62 1.32
C SER A 67 2.57 -11.17 1.36
N HIS A 68 2.16 -10.41 2.38
CA HIS A 68 0.78 -10.03 2.56
C HIS A 68 0.58 -8.98 3.66
N PHE A 69 -0.61 -8.40 3.61
CA PHE A 69 -1.22 -7.57 4.64
C PHE A 69 -2.15 -8.42 5.49
N ILE A 70 -2.08 -8.26 6.80
CA ILE A 70 -3.00 -8.85 7.78
C ILE A 70 -3.67 -7.72 8.53
N LEU A 71 -5.00 -7.76 8.62
CA LEU A 71 -5.75 -6.89 9.52
C LEU A 71 -5.78 -7.50 10.92
N GLU A 72 -5.08 -6.89 11.88
CA GLU A 72 -5.10 -7.32 13.28
C GLU A 72 -6.17 -6.59 14.09
N GLY A 73 -6.64 -5.42 13.61
CA GLY A 73 -7.67 -4.64 14.26
C GLY A 73 -8.54 -3.89 13.26
N ASP A 74 -9.84 -3.80 13.55
CA ASP A 74 -10.83 -3.05 12.78
C ASP A 74 -11.89 -2.52 13.76
N SER A 75 -11.93 -1.19 13.94
CA SER A 75 -12.85 -0.55 14.89
C SER A 75 -14.22 -0.23 14.28
N SER A 76 -14.55 -0.78 13.10
CA SER A 76 -15.84 -0.51 12.44
C SER A 76 -17.02 -0.78 13.38
N THR A 77 -17.81 0.26 13.64
CA THR A 77 -19.05 0.19 14.42
C THR A 77 -20.30 0.31 13.57
N LYS A 78 -20.14 0.50 12.25
CA LYS A 78 -21.25 0.72 11.33
C LYS A 78 -22.08 -0.55 11.13
N PRO A 79 -23.42 -0.47 11.23
CA PRO A 79 -24.28 -1.59 10.88
C PRO A 79 -24.06 -1.95 9.40
N ASN A 80 -23.94 -3.26 9.12
CA ASN A 80 -23.66 -3.83 7.78
C ASN A 80 -22.21 -3.71 7.28
N HIS A 81 -21.27 -3.21 8.08
CA HIS A 81 -19.85 -3.34 7.74
C HIS A 81 -19.32 -4.68 8.27
N GLU A 82 -18.71 -5.47 7.38
CA GLU A 82 -17.98 -6.68 7.77
C GLU A 82 -16.70 -6.29 8.53
N LEU A 83 -16.49 -6.88 9.70
CA LEU A 83 -15.21 -6.79 10.41
C LEU A 83 -14.15 -7.56 9.63
N LEU A 84 -13.05 -6.89 9.29
CA LEU A 84 -12.00 -7.49 8.47
C LEU A 84 -10.85 -8.10 9.29
N ILE A 85 -11.00 -8.18 10.61
CA ILE A 85 -9.99 -8.72 11.53
C ILE A 85 -9.63 -10.16 11.14
N GLY A 86 -8.33 -10.45 11.10
CA GLY A 86 -7.76 -11.74 10.72
C GLY A 86 -7.69 -11.99 9.21
N ARG A 87 -8.23 -11.09 8.38
CA ARG A 87 -8.15 -11.26 6.92
C ARG A 87 -6.76 -10.97 6.39
N ARG A 88 -6.37 -11.78 5.41
CA ARG A 88 -5.14 -11.67 4.65
C ARG A 88 -5.42 -11.09 3.27
N PHE A 89 -4.62 -10.14 2.84
CA PHE A 89 -4.65 -9.54 1.51
C PHE A 89 -3.25 -9.62 0.89
N GLU A 90 -3.17 -10.01 -0.37
CA GLU A 90 -1.88 -10.13 -1.06
C GLU A 90 -1.35 -8.77 -1.53
N THR A 91 -2.25 -7.80 -1.70
CA THR A 91 -1.92 -6.47 -2.21
C THR A 91 -2.63 -5.37 -1.43
N ILE A 92 -2.09 -4.16 -1.50
CA ILE A 92 -2.69 -2.97 -0.89
C ILE A 92 -4.02 -2.62 -1.56
N GLU A 93 -4.17 -2.88 -2.87
CA GLU A 93 -5.41 -2.67 -3.62
C GLU A 93 -6.53 -3.59 -3.13
N GLN A 94 -6.23 -4.86 -2.84
CA GLN A 94 -7.20 -5.78 -2.25
C GLN A 94 -7.64 -5.30 -0.86
N LEU A 95 -6.69 -4.82 -0.05
CA LEU A 95 -6.98 -4.23 1.26
C LEU A 95 -7.91 -3.00 1.11
N LEU A 96 -7.55 -2.06 0.24
CA LEU A 96 -8.32 -0.84 -0.02
C LEU A 96 -9.73 -1.14 -0.53
N SER A 97 -9.85 -2.08 -1.48
CA SER A 97 -11.14 -2.53 -2.00
C SER A 97 -12.03 -3.14 -0.90
N ALA A 98 -11.44 -3.85 0.06
CA ALA A 98 -12.19 -4.41 1.19
C ALA A 98 -12.60 -3.35 2.21
N VAL A 99 -11.74 -2.36 2.46
CA VAL A 99 -11.97 -1.31 3.45
C VAL A 99 -12.99 -0.28 2.97
N MET A 100 -12.82 0.24 1.76
CA MET A 100 -13.64 1.32 1.19
C MET A 100 -14.86 0.80 0.42
N GLY A 101 -14.89 -0.51 0.15
CA GLY A 101 -15.84 -1.14 -0.74
C GLY A 101 -15.42 -1.03 -2.21
N ALA A 102 -15.64 -2.11 -2.96
CA ALA A 102 -15.18 -2.24 -4.35
C ALA A 102 -15.70 -1.11 -5.27
N HIS A 103 -16.90 -0.58 -4.99
CA HIS A 103 -17.47 0.50 -5.79
C HIS A 103 -16.70 1.82 -5.65
N HIS A 104 -16.43 2.24 -4.41
CA HIS A 104 -15.67 3.47 -4.15
C HIS A 104 -14.23 3.34 -4.65
N PHE A 105 -13.61 2.17 -4.43
CA PHE A 105 -12.28 1.90 -4.95
C PHE A 105 -12.23 1.96 -6.49
N GLY A 106 -13.22 1.40 -7.18
CA GLY A 106 -13.32 1.45 -8.64
C GLY A 106 -13.49 2.87 -9.18
N GLN A 107 -14.36 3.69 -8.58
CA GLN A 107 -14.52 5.10 -8.97
C GLN A 107 -13.20 5.87 -8.83
N MET A 108 -12.47 5.59 -7.78
CA MET A 108 -11.21 6.26 -7.47
C MET A 108 -10.08 5.89 -8.43
N LEU A 109 -9.96 4.61 -8.80
CA LEU A 109 -9.05 4.18 -9.86
C LEU A 109 -9.40 4.85 -11.20
N ASN A 110 -10.69 4.97 -11.51
CA ASN A 110 -11.14 5.63 -12.73
C ASN A 110 -10.75 7.13 -12.74
N SER A 111 -10.95 7.85 -11.63
CA SER A 111 -10.52 9.25 -11.50
C SER A 111 -9.01 9.44 -11.71
N LEU A 112 -8.19 8.51 -11.21
CA LEU A 112 -6.75 8.50 -11.45
C LEU A 112 -6.39 8.32 -12.92
N LEU A 113 -7.06 7.38 -13.60
CA LEU A 113 -6.86 7.15 -15.03
C LEU A 113 -7.26 8.37 -15.86
N VAL A 114 -8.42 8.96 -15.58
CA VAL A 114 -8.90 10.19 -16.26
C VAL A 114 -7.87 11.32 -16.08
N THR A 115 -7.42 11.57 -14.86
CA THR A 115 -6.41 12.61 -14.58
C THR A 115 -5.11 12.38 -15.36
N ARG A 116 -4.67 11.12 -15.48
CA ARG A 116 -3.46 10.77 -16.24
C ARG A 116 -3.65 10.92 -17.74
N LEU A 117 -4.81 10.56 -18.26
CA LEU A 117 -5.15 10.73 -19.67
C LEU A 117 -5.19 12.22 -20.03
N GLU A 118 -5.83 13.05 -19.20
CA GLU A 118 -5.86 14.51 -19.38
C GLU A 118 -4.45 15.12 -19.32
N SER A 119 -3.59 14.63 -18.44
CA SER A 119 -2.18 15.06 -18.37
C SER A 119 -1.38 14.70 -19.63
N LEU A 120 -1.73 13.63 -20.34
CA LEU A 120 -1.09 13.24 -21.59
C LEU A 120 -1.60 14.08 -22.77
N GLU A 121 -2.90 14.38 -22.81
CA GLU A 121 -3.49 15.23 -23.84
C GLU A 121 -3.04 16.70 -23.73
N SER A 122 -2.83 17.18 -22.50
CA SER A 122 -2.36 18.54 -22.23
C SER A 122 -0.84 18.70 -22.34
N SER A 123 -0.08 17.62 -22.58
CA SER A 123 1.35 17.70 -22.81
C SER A 123 1.61 18.17 -24.24
N PRO A 124 2.09 19.42 -24.45
CA PRO A 124 2.37 19.89 -25.80
C PRO A 124 3.43 18.96 -26.40
N ARG A 125 3.13 18.36 -27.55
CA ARG A 125 4.15 17.73 -28.39
C ARG A 125 5.24 18.78 -28.59
N SER A 126 6.41 18.55 -27.99
CA SER A 126 7.61 19.29 -28.34
C SER A 126 7.97 18.87 -29.74
N ASP A 127 7.33 19.50 -30.71
CA ASP A 127 7.73 19.46 -32.11
C ASP A 127 9.09 20.15 -32.16
N ASN A 128 10.15 19.36 -32.01
CA ASN A 128 11.50 19.73 -32.38
C ASN A 128 11.53 19.95 -33.90
N HIS A 129 11.06 21.11 -34.32
CA HIS A 129 11.41 21.69 -35.61
C HIS A 129 12.85 22.18 -35.51
N CYS A 130 13.80 21.26 -35.69
CA CYS A 130 15.15 21.63 -36.11
C CYS A 130 15.05 22.26 -37.49
N ARG A 131 15.35 23.55 -37.58
CA ARG A 131 15.77 24.23 -38.81
C ARG A 131 17.21 24.65 -38.66
#